data_AF-A0A420YV78-F1
#
_entry.id   AF-A0A420YV78-F1
#
_cell.length_a   1.000
_cell.length_b   1.000
_cell.length_c   1.000
_cell.angle_alpha   90.00
_cell.angle_beta   90.00
_cell.angle_gamma   90.00
#
_symmetry.space_group_name_H-M   'P 1'
#
loop_
_entity.id
_entity.type
_entity.pdbx_description
1 polymer ?
#
loop_
_entity_poly.entity_id
_entity_poly.type
_entity_poly.pdbx_seq_one_letter_code
_entity_poly.pdbx_strand_id
1 'polypeptide(L)'
;PVAMFSLTSQVAQSGVVSVLNFLGLISANIGIMNLLPIPALDGGKLVLNIIEGIRKKPLKEEYESYITIAGAVFLIILMILVTWNDISKLF
;
A
#
# COMPACT_ATOMS: atom_id res chain seq x y z
N PRO A 1 -9.32 11.31 4.45
CA PRO A 1 -10.67 10.85 3.97
C PRO A 1 -11.55 11.99 3.42
N VAL A 2 -11.68 13.11 4.15
CA VAL A 2 -12.56 14.23 3.76
C VAL A 2 -12.11 14.94 2.48
N ALA A 3 -10.80 15.22 2.34
CA ALA A 3 -10.25 15.86 1.14
C ALA A 3 -10.40 15.00 -0.13
N MET A 4 -10.25 13.67 0.00
CA MET A 4 -10.46 12.75 -1.11
C MET A 4 -11.91 12.73 -1.57
N PHE A 5 -12.87 12.80 -0.63
CA PHE A 5 -14.30 12.82 -0.94
C PHE A 5 -14.70 14.07 -1.72
N SER A 6 -14.22 15.25 -1.33
CA SER A 6 -14.50 16.48 -2.08
C SER A 6 -13.86 16.45 -3.49
N LEU A 7 -12.65 15.91 -3.61
CA LEU A 7 -11.95 15.80 -4.90
C LEU A 7 -12.67 14.85 -5.87
N THR A 8 -13.08 13.65 -5.41
CA THR A 8 -13.87 12.73 -6.26
C THR A 8 -15.19 13.34 -6.70
N SER A 9 -15.86 14.09 -5.82
CA SER A 9 -17.14 14.74 -6.16
C SER A 9 -17.01 15.80 -7.27
N GLN A 10 -15.90 16.53 -7.31
CA GLN A 10 -15.61 17.50 -8.39
C GLN A 10 -15.26 16.79 -9.70
N VAL A 11 -14.42 15.75 -9.64
CA VAL A 11 -14.01 15.00 -10.83
C VAL A 11 -15.20 14.28 -11.46
N ALA A 12 -16.12 13.74 -10.66
CA ALA A 12 -17.34 13.09 -11.15
C ALA A 12 -18.25 14.05 -11.95
N GLN A 13 -18.31 15.32 -11.57
CA GLN A 13 -19.06 16.36 -12.29
C GLN A 13 -18.35 16.81 -13.58
N SER A 14 -17.06 16.49 -13.73
CA SER A 14 -16.20 16.89 -14.86
C SER A 14 -16.26 15.93 -16.06
N GLY A 15 -17.15 14.93 -16.03
CA GLY A 15 -17.38 13.97 -17.12
C GLY A 15 -16.53 12.70 -17.06
N VAL A 16 -16.90 11.71 -17.88
CA VAL A 16 -16.36 10.33 -17.84
C VAL A 16 -14.86 10.26 -18.10
N VAL A 17 -14.34 11.06 -19.04
CA VAL A 17 -12.90 11.10 -19.37
C VAL A 17 -12.06 11.59 -18.19
N SER A 18 -12.56 12.59 -17.45
CA SER A 18 -11.90 13.13 -16.25
C SER A 18 -11.85 12.09 -15.13
N VAL A 19 -12.93 11.34 -14.95
CA VAL A 19 -12.99 10.23 -13.99
C VAL A 19 -12.01 9.12 -14.36
N LEU A 20 -11.94 8.72 -15.63
CA LEU A 20 -10.99 7.69 -16.09
C LEU A 20 -9.54 8.11 -15.87
N ASN A 21 -9.18 9.36 -16.17
CA ASN A 21 -7.84 9.88 -15.91
C ASN A 21 -7.51 9.89 -14.40
N PHE A 22 -8.46 10.34 -13.58
CA PHE A 22 -8.28 10.36 -12.13
C PHE A 22 -8.14 8.95 -11.53
N LEU A 23 -8.96 8.00 -11.99
CA LEU A 23 -8.83 6.59 -11.62
C LEU A 23 -7.50 6.01 -12.05
N GLY A 24 -7.04 6.33 -13.26
CA GLY A 24 -5.72 5.92 -13.76
C GLY A 24 -4.59 6.45 -12.87
N LEU A 25 -4.67 7.73 -12.47
CA LEU A 25 -3.69 8.36 -11.58
C LEU A 25 -3.71 7.73 -10.17
N ILE A 26 -4.88 7.46 -9.61
CA ILE A 26 -5.00 6.74 -8.32
C ILE A 26 -4.40 5.34 -8.45
N SER A 27 -4.78 4.60 -9.49
CA SER A 27 -4.30 3.23 -9.74
C SER A 27 -2.78 3.19 -9.83
N ALA A 28 -2.16 4.13 -10.56
CA ALA A 28 -0.72 4.25 -10.65
C ALA A 28 -0.07 4.52 -9.28
N ASN A 29 -0.64 5.44 -8.48
CA ASN A 29 -0.12 5.74 -7.14
C ASN A 29 -0.22 4.52 -6.20
N ILE A 30 -1.35 3.83 -6.19
CA ILE A 30 -1.53 2.61 -5.39
C ILE A 30 -0.57 1.52 -5.88
N GLY A 31 -0.41 1.36 -7.20
CA GLY A 31 0.54 0.43 -7.80
C GLY A 31 1.98 0.69 -7.34
N ILE A 32 2.43 1.95 -7.37
CA ILE A 32 3.76 2.35 -6.88
C ILE A 32 3.90 2.05 -5.39
N MET A 33 2.89 2.39 -4.57
CA MET A 33 2.89 2.10 -3.13
C MET A 33 2.96 0.60 -2.83
N ASN A 34 2.23 -0.22 -3.60
CA ASN A 34 2.25 -1.68 -3.43
C ASN A 34 3.58 -2.30 -3.86
N LEU A 35 4.33 -1.68 -4.77
CA LEU A 35 5.66 -2.14 -5.19
C LEU A 35 6.78 -1.78 -4.20
N LEU A 36 6.50 -0.96 -3.18
CA LEU A 36 7.47 -0.68 -2.14
C LEU A 36 7.88 -1.96 -1.40
N PRO A 37 9.14 -2.06 -0.93
CA PRO A 37 9.68 -3.24 -0.26
C PRO A 37 9.20 -3.32 1.20
N ILE A 38 7.89 -3.23 1.41
CA ILE A 38 7.27 -3.29 2.72
C ILE A 38 6.77 -4.72 2.94
N PRO A 39 7.23 -5.41 4.00
CA PRO A 39 6.74 -6.75 4.31
C PRO A 39 5.23 -6.72 4.58
N ALA A 40 4.50 -7.71 4.06
CA ALA A 40 3.03 -7.80 3.92
C ALA A 40 2.38 -7.12 2.69
N LEU A 41 3.12 -6.31 1.92
CA LEU A 41 2.67 -5.80 0.60
C LEU A 41 3.25 -6.63 -0.56
N ASP A 42 2.65 -6.50 -1.75
CA ASP A 42 3.03 -7.26 -2.95
C ASP A 42 4.51 -7.05 -3.34
N GLY A 43 5.02 -5.83 -3.20
CA GLY A 43 6.42 -5.47 -3.45
C GLY A 43 7.39 -6.12 -2.46
N GLY A 44 6.97 -6.36 -1.22
CA GLY A 44 7.75 -7.13 -0.26
C GLY A 44 7.98 -8.57 -0.72
N LYS A 45 6.92 -9.23 -1.23
CA LYS A 45 7.03 -10.57 -1.83
C LYS A 45 7.86 -10.56 -3.11
N LEU A 46 7.69 -9.53 -3.94
CA LEU A 46 8.47 -9.37 -5.16
C LEU A 46 9.98 -9.31 -4.87
N VAL A 47 10.38 -8.58 -3.82
CA VAL A 47 11.78 -8.51 -3.38
C VAL A 47 12.28 -9.86 -2.86
N LEU A 48 11.48 -10.59 -2.07
CA LEU A 48 11.84 -11.93 -1.60
C LEU A 48 12.04 -12.90 -2.78
N ASN A 49 11.16 -12.85 -3.78
CA ASN A 49 11.26 -13.65 -5.00
C ASN A 49 12.50 -13.28 -5.85
N ILE A 50 12.84 -11.98 -5.94
CA ILE A 50 14.07 -11.52 -6.61
C ILE A 50 15.30 -12.05 -5.88
N ILE A 51 15.32 -11.96 -4.54
CA ILE A 51 16.42 -12.48 -3.72
C ILE A 51 16.55 -14.00 -3.89
N GLU A 52 15.44 -14.72 -3.93
CA GLU A 52 15.40 -16.16 -4.19
C GLU A 52 15.95 -16.50 -5.58
N GLY A 53 15.53 -15.77 -6.61
CA GLY A 53 16.02 -15.91 -7.98
C GLY A 53 17.53 -15.66 -8.11
N ILE A 54 18.06 -14.68 -7.36
CA ILE A 54 19.51 -14.40 -7.29
C ILE A 54 20.25 -15.49 -6.51
N ARG A 55 19.72 -15.94 -5.36
CA ARG A 55 20.33 -17.01 -4.54
C ARG A 55 20.21 -18.40 -5.15
N LYS A 56 19.30 -18.61 -6.12
CA LYS A 56 18.95 -19.91 -6.71
C LYS A 56 18.63 -20.98 -5.66
N LYS A 57 18.19 -20.58 -4.47
CA LYS A 57 17.85 -21.47 -3.35
C LYS A 57 16.54 -20.98 -2.76
N PRO A 58 15.52 -21.85 -2.64
CA PRO A 58 14.25 -21.45 -2.09
C PRO A 58 14.41 -20.96 -0.66
N LEU A 59 13.75 -19.85 -0.34
CA LEU A 59 13.55 -19.47 1.05
C LEU A 59 12.63 -20.52 1.70
N LYS A 60 12.90 -20.89 2.96
CA LYS A 60 11.95 -21.77 3.65
C LYS A 60 10.65 -21.00 3.84
N GLU A 61 9.54 -21.67 3.58
CA GLU A 61 8.17 -21.14 3.70
C GLU A 61 7.90 -20.54 5.09
N GLU A 62 8.51 -21.13 6.13
CA GLU A 62 8.50 -20.60 7.49
C GLU A 62 9.03 -19.15 7.57
N TYR A 63 10.16 -18.85 6.92
CA TYR A 63 10.75 -17.50 6.94
C TYR A 63 9.90 -16.48 6.18
N GLU A 64 9.31 -16.87 5.06
CA GLU A 64 8.39 -16.00 4.31
C GLU A 64 7.15 -15.67 5.16
N SER A 65 6.59 -16.68 5.83
CA SER A 65 5.45 -16.51 6.74
C SER A 65 5.80 -15.60 7.91
N TYR A 66 6.96 -15.79 8.57
CA TYR A 66 7.40 -14.92 9.66
C TYR A 66 7.59 -13.47 9.20
N ILE A 67 8.23 -13.23 8.05
CA ILE A 67 8.43 -11.88 7.50
C ILE A 67 7.09 -11.22 7.19
N THR A 68 6.16 -11.97 6.59
CA THR A 68 4.83 -11.48 6.24
C THR A 68 4.03 -11.10 7.48
N ILE A 69 4.00 -11.97 8.49
CA ILE A 69 3.29 -11.72 9.75
C ILE A 69 3.92 -10.54 10.49
N ALA A 70 5.25 -10.48 10.58
CA ALA A 70 5.96 -9.36 11.21
C ALA A 70 5.65 -8.04 10.50
N GLY A 71 5.63 -8.03 9.17
CA GLY A 71 5.23 -6.87 8.37
C GLY A 71 3.78 -6.46 8.60
N ALA A 72 2.87 -7.43 8.65
CA ALA A 72 1.45 -7.16 8.90
C ALA A 72 1.23 -6.54 10.29
N VAL A 73 1.87 -7.10 11.32
CA VAL A 73 1.81 -6.54 12.69
C VAL A 73 2.40 -5.13 12.73
N PHE A 74 3.54 -4.91 12.07
CA PHE A 74 4.14 -3.59 11.96
C PHE A 74 3.18 -2.57 11.31
N LEU A 75 2.51 -2.95 10.21
CA LEU A 75 1.52 -2.10 9.54
C LEU A 75 0.31 -1.79 10.43
N ILE A 76 -0.20 -2.77 11.18
CA ILE A 76 -1.30 -2.57 12.13
C ILE A 76 -0.91 -1.56 13.21
N ILE A 77 0.30 -1.68 13.78
CA ILE A 77 0.82 -0.73 14.76
C ILE A 77 0.91 0.67 14.16
N LEU A 78 1.48 0.78 12.95
CA LEU A 78 1.61 2.05 12.23
C LEU A 78 0.24 2.69 11.97
N MET A 79 -0.75 1.89 11.57
CA MET A 79 -2.12 2.34 11.37
C MET A 79 -2.74 2.91 12.65
N ILE A 80 -2.53 2.24 13.80
CA ILE A 80 -3.00 2.74 15.10
C ILE A 80 -2.31 4.07 15.45
N LEU A 81 -0.99 4.15 15.30
CA LEU A 81 -0.21 5.37 15.60
C LEU A 81 -0.63 6.55 14.72
N VAL A 82 -0.78 6.33 13.41
CA VAL A 82 -1.22 7.37 12.47
C VAL A 82 -2.64 7.80 12.75
N THR A 83 -3.55 6.85 13.00
CA THR A 83 -4.94 7.15 13.35
C THR A 83 -5.03 7.98 14.64
N TRP A 84 -4.23 7.64 15.65
CA TRP A 84 -4.18 8.42 16.90
C TRP A 84 -3.68 9.85 16.67
N ASN A 85 -2.63 10.00 15.87
CA ASN A 85 -2.06 11.29 15.51
C ASN A 85 -3.06 12.14 14.68
N ASP A 86 -3.80 11.51 13.77
CA ASP A 86 -4.84 12.17 12.99
C ASP A 86 -6.00 12.64 13.88
N ILE A 87 -6.45 11.81 14.83
CA ILE A 87 -7.49 12.18 15.81
C ILE A 87 -7.01 13.33 16.71
N SER A 88 -5.78 13.27 17.21
CA SER A 88 -5.20 14.30 18.10
C SER A 88 -4.95 15.63 17.39
N LYS A 89 -4.83 15.63 16.06
CA LYS A 89 -4.74 16.87 15.26
C LYS A 89 -6.09 17.48 14.93
N LEU A 90 -7.17 16.70 15.01
CA LEU A 90 -8.53 17.14 14.69
C LEU A 90 -9.27 17.73 15.90
N PHE A 91 -8.81 17.46 17.13
CA PHE A 91 -9.31 18.00 18.40
C PHE A 91 -8.27 18.91 19.06
#